data_AF-A0A967VXF4-F1
#
_entry.id   AF-A0A967VXF4-F1
#
_cell.length_a   1.000
_cell.length_b   1.000
_cell.length_c   1.000
_cell.angle_alpha   90.00
_cell.angle_beta   90.00
_cell.angle_gamma   90.00
#
_symmetry.space_group_name_H-M   'P 1'
#
loop_
_entity.id
_entity.type
_entity.pdbx_description
1 polymer ?
#
loop_
_entity_poly.entity_id
_entity_poly.type
_entity_poly.pdbx_seq_one_letter_code
_entity_poly.pdbx_strand_id
1 'polypeptide(L)'
;TSRRGAEAAADLILVGGSIYTVEAELPRAEAVAVRDGRIVAVGGEDEITHYRGPPTAVVELDGAFVVPGFIDSHTHFDYAAQLLLGINLLDVADAEE
;
A
#
# COMPACT_ATOMS: atom_id res chain seq x y z
N THR A 1 11.49 16.57 31.67
CA THR A 1 11.58 16.92 30.24
C THR A 1 11.93 15.67 29.47
N SER A 2 10.93 15.02 28.86
CA SER A 2 11.09 13.74 28.16
C SER A 2 11.82 13.98 26.83
N ARG A 3 13.00 13.36 26.66
CA ARG A 3 13.68 13.28 25.37
C ARG A 3 12.90 12.29 24.50
N ARG A 4 12.08 12.79 23.57
CA ARG A 4 11.77 12.00 22.36
C ARG A 4 13.10 11.83 21.64
N GLY A 5 13.67 10.62 21.69
CA GLY A 5 14.80 10.28 20.82
C GLY A 5 14.37 10.50 19.38
N ALA A 6 15.30 10.94 18.53
CA ALA A 6 15.04 11.06 17.10
C ALA A 6 14.43 9.72 16.61
N GLU A 7 13.20 9.76 16.09
CA GLU A 7 12.55 8.58 15.56
C GLU A 7 13.43 8.03 14.44
N ALA A 8 13.71 6.72 14.49
CA ALA A 8 14.57 6.10 13.49
C ALA A 8 13.93 6.26 12.10
N ALA A 9 14.76 6.62 11.11
CA ALA A 9 14.32 6.93 9.76
C ALA A 9 13.50 5.79 9.14
N ALA A 10 12.52 6.15 8.32
CA ALA A 10 11.73 5.23 7.52
C ALA A 10 12.51 4.74 6.29
N ASP A 11 12.14 3.58 5.77
CA ASP A 11 12.66 3.07 4.49
C ASP A 11 11.90 3.66 3.31
N LEU A 12 10.59 3.89 3.50
CA LEU A 12 9.68 4.43 2.49
C LEU A 12 8.75 5.46 3.13
N ILE A 13 8.55 6.58 2.44
CA ILE A 13 7.55 7.59 2.74
C ILE A 13 6.70 7.78 1.48
N LEU A 14 5.37 7.70 1.63
CA LEU A 14 4.42 8.11 0.58
C LEU A 14 3.80 9.45 1.00
N VAL A 15 3.78 10.42 0.09
CA VAL A 15 3.31 11.80 0.33
C VAL A 15 2.51 12.32 -0.88
N GLY A 16 1.87 13.48 -0.74
CA GLY A 16 1.14 14.12 -1.83
C GLY A 16 -0.09 13.33 -2.32
N GLY A 17 -0.64 12.42 -1.52
CA GLY A 17 -1.76 11.56 -1.89
C GLY A 17 -2.98 11.70 -0.97
N SER A 18 -4.03 10.95 -1.29
CA SER A 18 -5.18 10.75 -0.39
C SER A 18 -5.14 9.33 0.16
N ILE A 19 -4.88 9.20 1.46
CA ILE A 19 -4.72 7.90 2.11
C ILE A 19 -5.96 7.59 2.93
N TYR A 20 -6.61 6.46 2.64
CA TYR A 20 -7.71 5.93 3.44
C TYR A 20 -7.19 4.81 4.34
N THR A 21 -7.35 4.97 5.65
CA THR A 21 -6.77 4.05 6.65
C THR A 21 -7.72 2.96 7.09
N VAL A 22 -9.03 3.16 6.89
CA VAL A 22 -10.12 2.34 7.46
C VAL A 22 -10.19 2.43 9.00
N GLU A 23 -9.38 3.28 9.63
CA GLU A 23 -9.41 3.52 11.08
C GLU A 23 -10.45 4.59 11.42
N ALA A 24 -11.24 4.38 12.48
CA ALA A 24 -12.34 5.30 12.81
C ALA A 24 -11.84 6.66 13.30
N GLU A 25 -10.70 6.68 14.00
CA GLU A 25 -10.12 7.89 14.59
C GLU A 25 -9.35 8.75 13.58
N LEU A 26 -8.79 8.12 12.55
CA LEU A 26 -8.03 8.79 11.49
C LEU A 26 -8.40 8.22 10.12
N PRO A 27 -9.63 8.40 9.62
CA PRO A 27 -10.10 7.73 8.42
C PRO A 27 -9.38 8.18 7.15
N ARG A 28 -8.82 9.40 7.14
CA ARG A 28 -8.03 9.94 6.03
C ARG A 28 -6.71 10.53 6.53
N ALA A 29 -5.68 10.40 5.70
CA ALA A 29 -4.36 10.99 5.91
C ALA A 29 -3.75 11.44 4.57
N GLU A 30 -2.63 12.15 4.64
CA GLU A 30 -1.93 12.70 3.48
C GLU A 30 -0.61 11.97 3.22
N ALA A 31 -0.03 11.36 4.27
CA ALA A 31 1.25 10.71 4.20
C ALA A 31 1.35 9.47 5.11
N VAL A 32 2.24 8.53 4.74
CA VAL A 32 2.56 7.33 5.53
C VAL A 32 4.06 7.05 5.50
N ALA A 33 4.63 6.70 6.64
CA ALA A 33 6.00 6.22 6.78
C ALA A 33 6.01 4.70 7.05
N VAL A 34 6.89 3.99 6.35
CA VAL A 34 7.08 2.53 6.45
C VAL A 34 8.53 2.22 6.79
N ARG A 35 8.74 1.33 7.76
CA ARG A 35 10.05 0.78 8.11
C ARG A 35 9.93 -0.73 8.33
N ASP A 36 10.86 -1.50 7.78
CA ASP A 36 10.90 -2.96 7.86
C ASP A 36 9.56 -3.61 7.46
N GLY A 37 8.91 -3.07 6.42
CA GLY A 37 7.60 -3.53 5.95
C GLY A 37 6.43 -3.22 6.88
N ARG A 38 6.61 -2.38 7.90
CA ARG A 38 5.56 -1.96 8.84
C ARG A 38 5.32 -0.46 8.77
N ILE A 39 4.05 -0.07 8.87
CA ILE A 39 3.67 1.33 9.03
C ILE A 39 4.14 1.81 10.40
N VAL A 40 4.94 2.87 10.45
CA VAL A 40 5.44 3.47 11.69
C VAL A 40 4.78 4.81 12.02
N ALA A 41 4.21 5.49 11.02
CA ALA A 41 3.39 6.69 11.21
C ALA A 41 2.44 6.91 10.03
N VAL A 42 1.28 7.51 10.29
CA VAL A 42 0.26 7.92 9.32
C VAL A 42 -0.27 9.27 9.77
N GLY A 43 -0.35 10.25 8.88
CA GLY A 43 -0.76 11.60 9.28
C GLY A 43 -0.63 12.63 8.17
N GLY A 44 -0.39 13.88 8.59
CA GLY A 44 -0.09 14.98 7.68
C GLY A 44 1.33 14.89 7.12
N GLU A 45 1.57 15.49 5.96
CA GLU A 45 2.88 15.45 5.29
C GLU A 45 4.02 16.00 6.15
N ASP A 46 3.79 17.12 6.83
CA ASP A 46 4.77 17.75 7.72
C ASP A 46 5.16 16.84 8.90
N GLU A 47 4.21 16.09 9.44
CA GLU A 47 4.44 15.13 10.52
C GLU A 47 5.32 13.97 10.03
N ILE A 48 4.96 13.39 8.89
CA ILE A 48 5.65 12.23 8.32
C ILE A 48 7.06 12.58 7.83
N THR A 49 7.30 13.81 7.40
CA THR A 49 8.63 14.27 6.95
C THR A 49 9.70 14.15 8.04
N HIS A 50 9.32 14.12 9.33
CA HIS A 50 10.26 13.88 10.44
C HIS A 50 10.92 12.49 10.41
N TYR A 51 10.31 11.53 9.72
CA TYR A 51 10.83 10.17 9.54
C TYR A 51 11.82 10.06 8.38
N ARG A 52 12.08 11.15 7.64
CA ARG A 52 13.00 11.14 6.50
C ARG A 52 14.45 11.11 6.97
N GLY A 53 15.23 10.19 6.41
CA GLY A 53 16.68 10.07 6.62
C GLY A 53 17.44 9.62 5.38
N PRO A 54 18.77 9.39 5.49
CA PRO A 54 19.63 9.06 4.35
C PRO A 54 19.23 7.85 3.49
N PRO A 55 18.61 6.76 4.03
CA PRO A 55 18.15 5.66 3.20
C PRO A 55 16.68 5.78 2.75
N THR A 56 15.95 6.81 3.17
CA THR A 56 14.50 6.89 2.95
C THR A 56 14.17 7.16 1.48
N ALA A 57 13.44 6.23 0.86
CA ALA A 57 12.78 6.47 -0.42
C ALA A 57 11.51 7.31 -0.18
N VAL A 58 11.38 8.43 -0.89
CA VAL A 58 10.17 9.25 -0.85
C VAL A 58 9.47 9.11 -2.20
N VAL A 59 8.19 8.76 -2.17
CA VAL A 59 7.34 8.62 -3.35
C VAL A 59 6.26 9.68 -3.27
N GLU A 60 6.30 10.60 -4.24
CA GLU A 60 5.19 11.52 -4.48
C GLU A 60 4.07 10.82 -5.24
N LEU A 61 2.85 10.97 -4.72
CA LEU A 61 1.68 10.28 -5.25
C LEU A 61 0.88 11.12 -6.26
N ASP A 62 1.19 12.40 -6.43
CA ASP A 62 0.53 13.31 -7.38
C ASP A 62 -1.02 13.27 -7.27
N GLY A 63 -1.54 13.21 -6.05
CA GLY A 63 -2.97 13.12 -5.75
C GLY A 63 -3.58 11.72 -5.88
N ALA A 64 -2.79 10.67 -6.12
CA ALA A 64 -3.26 9.29 -6.17
C ALA A 64 -3.83 8.83 -4.82
N PHE A 65 -4.68 7.80 -4.89
CA PHE A 65 -5.39 7.25 -3.73
C PHE A 65 -4.67 6.01 -3.19
N VAL A 66 -4.43 5.97 -1.89
CA VAL A 66 -3.85 4.83 -1.16
C VAL A 66 -4.91 4.20 -0.28
N VAL A 67 -5.01 2.88 -0.34
CA VAL A 67 -5.89 2.05 0.50
C VAL A 67 -5.09 0.89 1.08
N PRO A 68 -5.56 0.24 2.15
CA PRO A 68 -4.98 -1.02 2.58
C PRO A 68 -5.06 -2.04 1.44
N GLY A 69 -4.02 -2.87 1.32
CA GLY A 69 -4.03 -3.98 0.38
C GLY A 69 -5.25 -4.88 0.62
N PHE A 70 -5.86 -5.35 -0.47
CA PHE A 70 -7.01 -6.25 -0.35
C PHE A 70 -6.60 -7.58 0.28
N ILE A 71 -7.44 -8.06 1.20
CA ILE A 71 -7.30 -9.35 1.84
C ILE A 71 -8.39 -10.26 1.26
N ASP A 72 -7.97 -11.22 0.45
CA ASP A 72 -8.84 -12.30 -0.02
C ASP A 72 -8.87 -13.40 1.04
N SER A 73 -10.04 -13.58 1.68
CA SER A 73 -10.21 -14.54 2.77
C SER A 73 -10.46 -15.96 2.30
N HIS A 74 -10.83 -16.15 1.03
CA HIS A 74 -11.15 -17.47 0.49
C HIS A 74 -10.95 -17.49 -1.02
N THR A 75 -9.97 -18.28 -1.46
CA THR A 75 -9.68 -18.44 -2.88
C THR A 75 -9.17 -19.84 -3.18
N HIS A 76 -9.24 -20.21 -4.46
CA HIS A 76 -8.72 -21.46 -5.01
C HIS A 76 -7.64 -21.12 -6.03
N PHE A 77 -6.40 -20.92 -5.56
CA PHE A 77 -5.29 -20.48 -6.41
C PHE A 77 -4.94 -21.47 -7.52
N ASP A 78 -5.11 -22.77 -7.26
CA ASP A 78 -4.95 -23.84 -8.25
C ASP A 78 -5.97 -23.72 -9.40
N TYR A 79 -7.23 -23.47 -9.06
CA TYR A 79 -8.28 -23.26 -10.06
C TYR A 79 -8.09 -21.94 -10.82
N ALA A 80 -7.69 -20.87 -10.12
CA ALA A 80 -7.35 -19.61 -10.76
C ALA A 80 -6.19 -19.78 -11.75
N ALA A 81 -5.16 -20.56 -11.40
CA ALA A 81 -4.06 -20.87 -12.31
C ALA A 81 -4.53 -21.65 -13.53
N GLN A 82 -5.43 -22.62 -13.37
CA GLN A 82 -6.00 -23.37 -14.50
C GLN A 82 -6.78 -22.44 -15.46
N LEU A 83 -7.54 -21.48 -14.92
CA LEU A 83 -8.27 -20.52 -15.76
C LEU A 83 -7.34 -19.56 -16.50
N LEU A 84 -6.25 -19.12 -15.88
CA LEU A 84 -5.33 -18.14 -16.46
C LEU A 84 -4.31 -18.75 -17.44
N LEU A 85 -3.88 -19.99 -17.18
CA LEU A 85 -2.77 -20.64 -17.90
C LEU A 85 -3.19 -21.87 -18.70
N GLY A 86 -4.40 -22.39 -18.46
CA GLY A 86 -4.97 -23.49 -19.21
C GLY A 86 -5.45 -23.05 -20.60
N ILE A 87 -5.91 -24.03 -21.38
CA ILE A 87 -6.58 -23.74 -22.65
C ILE A 87 -7.88 -23.00 -22.33
N ASN A 88 -7.99 -21.77 -22.82
CA ASN A 88 -9.22 -20.99 -22.71
C ASN A 88 -10.16 -21.39 -23.86
N LEU A 89 -11.32 -21.94 -23.52
CA LEU A 89 -12.38 -22.28 -24.47
C LEU A 89 -13.65 -21.44 -24.22
N LEU A 90 -13.56 -20.37 -23.44
CA LEU A 90 -14.73 -19.57 -23.04
C LEU A 90 -15.30 -18.72 -24.18
N ASP A 91 -14.53 -18.47 -25.24
CA ASP A 91 -14.91 -17.68 -26.41
C ASP A 91 -14.96 -18.48 -27.71
N VAL A 92 -14.72 -19.80 -27.67
CA VAL A 92 -14.78 -20.69 -28.85
C VAL A 92 -16.23 -20.88 -29.28
N ALA A 93 -16.53 -20.62 -30.55
CA ALA A 93 -17.90 -20.59 -31.07
C ALA A 93 -18.31 -21.89 -31.78
N ASP A 94 -17.35 -22.68 -32.26
CA ASP A 94 -17.59 -23.94 -32.95
C ASP A 94 -16.47 -24.96 -32.67
N ALA A 95 -16.59 -26.15 -33.28
CA ALA A 95 -15.68 -27.27 -33.03
C ALA A 95 -14.45 -27.28 -33.94
N GLU A 96 -14.37 -26.37 -34.91
CA GLU A 96 -13.25 -26.27 -35.87
C GLU A 96 -12.19 -25.26 -35.40
N GLU A 97 -12.61 -24.29 -34.58
CA GLU A 97 -11.77 -23.37 -33.80
C GLU A 97 -11.09 -24.06 -32.59
#